data_AF-A0A1G7FDQ6-F1
#
_entry.id   AF-A0A1G7FDQ6-F1
#
_cell.length_a   1.000
_cell.length_b   1.000
_cell.length_c   1.000
_cell.angle_alpha   90.00
_cell.angle_beta   90.00
_cell.angle_gamma   90.00
#
_symmetry.space_group_name_H-M   'P 1'
#
loop_
_entity.id
_entity.type
_entity.pdbx_description
1 polymer ?
#
loop_
_entity_poly.entity_id
_entity_poly.type
_entity_poly.pdbx_seq_one_letter_code
_entity_poly.pdbx_strand_id
1 'polypeptide(L)'
;MIGSVAQIDQIVSSVQIVDMQESFCVTRPHLVKLCDAFVRRALSASDLSVVAFALLASDAFEWHDEIVSEVLSDWSAPEVNYVLNADTINMHRDWLLGYAEPSERTPSNTHLKVGNLLAVRTKTVSNN
;
A
#
# COMPACT_ATOMS: atom_id res chain seq x y z
N MET A 1 -4.76 14.41 18.40
CA MET A 1 -5.83 14.13 17.41
C MET A 1 -5.61 12.69 16.99
N ILE A 2 -6.51 11.78 17.36
CA ILE A 2 -6.36 10.35 17.07
C ILE A 2 -6.77 10.18 15.60
N GLY A 3 -5.79 10.01 14.70
CA GLY A 3 -6.05 9.63 13.31
C GLY A 3 -6.38 8.14 13.21
N SER A 4 -6.72 7.67 12.00
CA SER A 4 -7.01 6.25 11.74
C SER A 4 -5.83 5.31 12.00
N VAL A 5 -4.63 5.85 12.25
CA VAL A 5 -3.44 5.08 12.64
C VAL A 5 -3.05 5.48 14.06
N ALA A 6 -2.99 4.50 14.96
CA ALA A 6 -2.49 4.64 16.32
C ALA A 6 -1.20 3.83 16.48
N GLN A 7 -0.09 4.51 16.74
CA GLN A 7 1.16 3.85 17.11
C GLN A 7 1.02 3.31 18.54
N ILE A 8 1.06 1.98 18.69
CA ILE A 8 0.92 1.30 19.99
C ILE A 8 2.30 1.13 20.64
N ASP A 9 3.33 0.85 19.84
CA ASP A 9 4.71 0.67 20.29
C ASP A 9 5.70 1.03 19.15
N GLN A 10 7.01 0.88 19.37
CA GLN A 10 8.06 1.12 18.36
C GLN A 10 7.94 0.21 17.13
N ILE A 11 7.32 -0.96 17.28
CA ILE A 11 7.17 -1.98 16.23
C ILE A 11 5.70 -2.34 15.93
N VAL A 12 4.74 -1.71 16.62
CA VAL A 12 3.31 -2.03 16.48
C VAL A 12 2.50 -0.76 16.21
N SER A 13 1.75 -0.78 15.11
CA SER A 13 0.75 0.24 14.78
C SER A 13 -0.61 -0.42 14.52
N SER A 14 -1.67 0.14 15.10
CA SER A 14 -3.05 -0.22 14.77
C SER A 14 -3.60 0.73 13.72
N VAL A 15 -4.30 0.17 12.73
CA VAL A 15 -5.05 0.94 11.73
C VAL A 15 -6.53 0.63 11.92
N GLN A 16 -7.33 1.65 12.21
CA GLN A 16 -8.78 1.57 12.31
C GLN A 16 -9.37 1.94 10.95
N ILE A 17 -10.00 0.96 10.30
CA ILE A 17 -10.64 1.13 8.99
C ILE A 17 -12.14 0.94 9.18
N VAL A 18 -12.92 1.96 8.83
CA VAL A 18 -14.39 1.88 8.83
C VAL A 18 -14.82 1.54 7.40
N ASP A 19 -15.66 0.53 7.25
CA ASP A 19 -16.16 0.13 5.94
C ASP A 19 -17.07 1.22 5.33
N MET A 20 -16.94 1.41 4.01
CA MET A 20 -17.77 2.34 3.26
C MET A 20 -19.15 1.75 2.95
N GLN A 21 -20.17 2.59 2.85
CA GLN A 21 -21.55 2.18 2.53
C GLN A 21 -21.73 1.82 1.05
N GLU A 22 -20.83 2.30 0.18
CA GLU A 22 -20.90 2.12 -1.26
C GLU A 22 -19.58 1.51 -1.76
N SER A 23 -19.67 0.69 -2.81
CA SER A 23 -18.50 0.15 -3.48
C SER A 23 -17.84 1.20 -4.39
N PHE A 24 -16.52 1.17 -4.48
CA PHE A 24 -15.72 2.10 -5.26
C PHE A 24 -14.75 1.35 -6.17
N CYS A 25 -14.85 1.62 -7.48
CA CYS A 25 -13.95 1.05 -8.46
C CYS A 25 -12.62 1.82 -8.50
N VAL A 26 -11.54 1.18 -8.06
CA VAL A 26 -10.18 1.69 -8.12
C VAL A 26 -9.65 1.51 -9.55
N THR A 27 -9.05 2.57 -10.09
CA THR A 27 -8.56 2.62 -11.48
C THR A 27 -7.11 3.08 -11.52
N ARG A 28 -6.38 2.83 -12.61
CA ARG A 28 -4.99 3.33 -12.77
C ARG A 28 -4.86 4.84 -12.53
N PRO A 29 -5.76 5.72 -13.05
CA PRO A 29 -5.71 7.15 -12.74
C PRO A 29 -5.81 7.48 -11.24
N HIS A 30 -6.51 6.67 -10.44
CA HIS A 30 -6.54 6.86 -8.98
C HIS A 30 -5.17 6.59 -8.37
N LEU A 31 -4.49 5.51 -8.77
CA LEU A 31 -3.15 5.20 -8.28
C LEU A 31 -2.10 6.20 -8.77
N VAL A 32 -2.20 6.70 -10.00
CA VAL A 32 -1.30 7.75 -10.51
C VAL A 32 -1.40 9.02 -9.65
N LYS A 33 -2.60 9.40 -9.18
CA LYS A 33 -2.77 10.53 -8.25
C LYS A 33 -2.06 10.29 -6.91
N LEU A 34 -2.03 9.05 -6.41
CA LEU A 34 -1.28 8.69 -5.21
C LEU A 34 0.22 8.78 -5.44
N CYS A 35 0.72 8.35 -6.61
CA CYS A 35 2.13 8.55 -7.00
C CYS A 35 2.49 10.04 -7.02
N ASP A 36 1.66 10.88 -7.66
CA ASP A 36 1.89 12.32 -7.74
C ASP A 36 1.88 12.97 -6.35
N ALA A 37 0.98 12.54 -5.45
CA ALA A 37 0.93 13.02 -4.07
C ALA A 37 2.18 12.61 -3.28
N PHE A 38 2.68 11.40 -3.46
CA PHE A 38 3.94 10.94 -2.85
C PHE A 38 5.14 11.75 -3.35
N VAL A 39 5.28 11.94 -4.68
CA VAL A 39 6.38 12.71 -5.28
C VAL A 39 6.37 14.16 -4.81
N ARG A 40 5.19 14.75 -4.62
CA ARG A 40 5.02 16.09 -4.04
C ARG A 40 5.18 16.13 -2.52
N ARG A 41 5.50 15.01 -1.88
CA ARG A 41 5.65 14.84 -0.41
C ARG A 41 4.38 15.16 0.38
N ALA A 42 3.21 15.07 -0.26
CA ALA A 42 1.91 15.15 0.41
C ALA A 42 1.53 13.81 1.08
N LEU A 43 2.12 12.70 0.63
CA LEU A 43 2.04 11.38 1.27
C LEU A 43 3.46 10.89 1.58
N SER A 44 3.63 10.30 2.76
CA SER A 44 4.83 9.54 3.10
C SER A 44 4.73 8.09 2.60
N ALA A 45 5.84 7.35 2.70
CA ALA A 45 5.86 5.90 2.41
C ALA A 45 4.91 5.12 3.32
N SER A 46 4.85 5.51 4.61
CA SER A 46 3.94 4.89 5.57
C SER A 46 2.48 5.16 5.19
N ASP A 47 2.12 6.40 4.84
CA ASP A 47 0.76 6.74 4.42
C ASP A 47 0.35 5.94 3.19
N LEU A 48 1.22 5.86 2.18
CA LEU A 48 0.94 5.13 0.95
C LEU A 48 0.75 3.63 1.20
N SER A 49 1.56 3.04 2.08
CA SER A 49 1.43 1.63 2.45
C SER A 49 0.14 1.35 3.23
N VAL A 50 -0.27 2.26 4.12
CA VAL A 50 -1.54 2.16 4.85
C VAL A 50 -2.73 2.26 3.88
N VAL A 51 -2.70 3.21 2.93
CA VAL A 51 -3.73 3.34 1.90
C VAL A 51 -3.84 2.06 1.07
N ALA A 52 -2.71 1.54 0.58
CA ALA A 52 -2.71 0.31 -0.22
C ALA A 52 -3.27 -0.88 0.57
N PHE A 53 -2.89 -1.03 1.84
CA PHE A 53 -3.45 -2.07 2.70
C PHE A 53 -4.95 -1.92 2.91
N ALA A 54 -5.42 -0.69 3.15
CA ALA A 54 -6.85 -0.44 3.35
C ALA A 54 -7.68 -0.78 2.10
N LEU A 55 -7.15 -0.46 0.92
CA LEU A 55 -7.77 -0.82 -0.36
C LEU A 55 -7.82 -2.34 -0.56
N LEU A 56 -6.74 -3.07 -0.23
CA LEU A 56 -6.69 -4.53 -0.35
C LEU A 56 -7.58 -5.25 0.67
N ALA A 57 -7.75 -4.69 1.87
CA ALA A 57 -8.43 -5.35 2.98
C ALA A 57 -9.94 -5.09 3.04
N SER A 58 -10.48 -4.18 2.23
CA SER A 58 -11.89 -3.81 2.26
C SER A 58 -12.61 -4.30 1.01
N ASP A 59 -13.73 -5.01 1.22
CA ASP A 59 -14.61 -5.50 0.15
C ASP A 59 -15.38 -4.37 -0.55
N ALA A 60 -15.30 -3.13 -0.01
CA ALA A 60 -15.90 -1.97 -0.63
C ALA A 60 -15.06 -1.43 -1.81
N PHE A 61 -13.80 -1.86 -1.97
CA PHE A 61 -12.97 -1.45 -3.10
C PHE A 61 -12.80 -2.60 -4.09
N GLU A 62 -13.09 -2.31 -5.35
CA GLU A 62 -12.99 -3.29 -6.44
C GLU A 62 -12.10 -2.75 -7.55
N TRP A 63 -11.44 -3.64 -8.29
CA TRP A 63 -10.71 -3.31 -9.51
C TRP A 63 -10.75 -4.47 -10.49
N HIS A 64 -10.67 -4.15 -11.77
CA HIS A 64 -10.74 -5.12 -12.87
C HIS A 64 -9.41 -5.21 -13.65
N ASP A 65 -8.37 -4.61 -13.11
CA ASP A 65 -7.09 -4.39 -13.78
C ASP A 65 -5.97 -5.04 -12.98
N GLU A 66 -5.28 -5.99 -13.59
CA GLU A 66 -4.20 -6.74 -12.95
C GLU A 66 -3.06 -5.82 -12.50
N ILE A 67 -2.77 -4.74 -13.25
CA ILE A 67 -1.71 -3.78 -12.87
C ILE A 67 -2.08 -3.04 -11.58
N VAL A 68 -3.37 -2.73 -11.38
CA VAL A 68 -3.85 -2.12 -10.13
C VAL A 68 -3.62 -3.09 -8.97
N SER A 69 -3.93 -4.37 -9.16
CA SER A 69 -3.73 -5.42 -8.16
C SER A 69 -2.26 -5.55 -7.75
N GLU A 70 -1.36 -5.65 -8.74
CA GLU A 70 0.08 -5.83 -8.49
C GLU A 70 0.69 -4.61 -7.79
N VAL A 71 0.38 -3.39 -8.25
CA VAL A 71 0.90 -2.16 -7.63
C VAL A 71 0.40 -1.99 -6.19
N LEU A 72 -0.88 -2.28 -5.92
CA LEU A 72 -1.41 -2.23 -4.56
C LEU A 72 -0.74 -3.27 -3.65
N SER A 73 -0.51 -4.49 -4.17
CA SER A 73 0.23 -5.53 -3.44
C SER A 73 1.64 -5.06 -3.08
N ASP A 74 2.37 -4.51 -4.05
CA ASP A 74 3.72 -3.98 -3.87
C ASP A 74 3.76 -2.87 -2.80
N TRP A 75 2.81 -1.93 -2.83
CA TRP A 75 2.75 -0.83 -1.85
C TRP A 75 2.30 -1.29 -0.47
N SER A 76 1.47 -2.33 -0.40
CA SER A 76 1.00 -2.85 0.87
C SER A 76 2.14 -3.52 1.66
N ALA A 77 3.10 -4.16 1.02
CA ALA A 77 4.19 -4.85 1.71
C ALA A 77 5.55 -4.37 1.23
N PRO A 78 5.91 -3.10 1.48
CA PRO A 78 7.10 -2.49 0.88
C PRO A 78 8.40 -3.11 1.37
N GLU A 79 8.37 -3.75 2.55
CA GLU A 79 9.56 -4.37 3.15
C GLU A 79 9.85 -5.74 2.51
N VAL A 80 8.89 -6.27 1.77
CA VAL A 80 8.94 -7.56 1.08
C VAL A 80 9.08 -7.36 -0.42
N ASN A 81 8.29 -6.44 -0.98
CA ASN A 81 8.14 -6.25 -2.42
C ASN A 81 9.07 -5.16 -2.95
N TYR A 82 8.80 -3.91 -2.59
CA TYR A 82 9.64 -2.76 -2.96
C TYR A 82 9.62 -1.67 -1.90
N VAL A 83 10.82 -1.24 -1.47
CA VAL A 83 10.96 -0.08 -0.59
C VAL A 83 10.35 1.14 -1.29
N LEU A 84 9.40 1.82 -0.64
CA LEU A 84 8.71 2.98 -1.23
C LEU A 84 9.60 4.21 -1.15
N ASN A 85 10.28 4.49 -2.26
CA ASN A 85 11.05 5.69 -2.51
C ASN A 85 10.63 6.33 -3.84
N ALA A 86 11.22 7.47 -4.18
CA ALA A 86 10.86 8.20 -5.41
C ALA A 86 11.05 7.36 -6.68
N ASP A 87 12.12 6.55 -6.76
CA ASP A 87 12.45 5.75 -7.94
C ASP A 87 11.41 4.64 -8.15
N THR A 88 11.10 3.88 -7.08
CA THR A 88 10.06 2.85 -7.09
C THR A 88 8.68 3.43 -7.44
N ILE A 89 8.33 4.59 -6.89
CA ILE A 89 7.03 5.21 -7.16
C ILE A 89 6.95 5.73 -8.60
N ASN A 90 8.03 6.29 -9.14
CA ASN A 90 8.07 6.68 -10.56
C ASN A 90 7.97 5.47 -11.49
N MET A 91 8.67 4.38 -11.17
CA MET A 91 8.55 3.12 -11.91
C MET A 91 7.11 2.60 -11.94
N HIS A 92 6.44 2.51 -10.78
CA HIS A 92 5.04 2.11 -10.73
C HIS A 92 4.11 3.08 -11.48
N ARG A 93 4.40 4.39 -11.41
CA ARG A 93 3.65 5.41 -12.15
C ARG A 93 3.75 5.19 -13.66
N ASP A 94 4.95 4.91 -14.18
CA ASP A 94 5.17 4.64 -15.60
C ASP A 94 4.46 3.36 -16.04
N TRP A 95 4.42 2.34 -15.20
CA TRP A 95 3.66 1.11 -15.45
C TRP A 95 2.14 1.35 -15.49
N LEU A 96 1.62 2.12 -14.55
CA LEU A 96 0.21 2.52 -14.52
C LEU A 96 -0.19 3.34 -15.76
N LEU A 97 0.74 4.10 -16.34
CA LEU A 97 0.53 4.85 -17.58
C LEU A 97 0.75 4.02 -18.85
N GLY A 98 1.24 2.78 -18.72
CA GLY A 98 1.53 1.88 -19.84
C GLY A 98 2.81 2.23 -20.60
N TYR A 99 3.74 2.96 -19.97
CA TYR A 99 5.00 3.35 -20.60
C TYR A 99 6.08 2.27 -20.49
N ALA A 100 6.13 1.54 -19.37
CA ALA A 100 7.11 0.48 -19.13
C ALA A 100 6.58 -0.55 -18.12
N GLU A 101 7.02 -1.79 -18.23
CA GLU A 101 6.82 -2.79 -17.16
C GLU A 101 7.85 -2.58 -16.03
N PRO A 102 7.52 -2.93 -14.78
CA PRO A 102 8.43 -2.79 -13.66
C PRO A 102 9.60 -3.75 -13.83
N SER A 103 10.76 -3.38 -13.30
CA SER A 103 11.89 -4.31 -13.21
C SER A 103 11.52 -5.54 -12.37
N GLU A 104 12.27 -6.64 -12.50
CA GLU A 104 12.03 -7.84 -11.70
C GLU A 104 12.06 -7.53 -10.18
N ARG A 105 11.11 -8.12 -9.44
CA ARG A 105 11.07 -8.09 -7.98
C ARG A 105 12.35 -8.67 -7.44
N THR A 106 13.29 -7.81 -7.07
CA THR A 106 14.51 -8.25 -6.40
C THR A 106 14.21 -8.24 -4.92
N PRO A 107 14.00 -9.41 -4.26
CA PRO A 107 13.76 -9.42 -2.83
C PRO A 107 14.93 -8.71 -2.14
N SER A 108 14.61 -7.72 -1.31
CA SER A 108 15.64 -7.04 -0.54
C SER A 108 16.27 -8.06 0.41
N ASN A 109 17.46 -8.57 0.06
CA ASN A 109 18.24 -9.49 0.89
C ASN A 109 18.88 -8.77 2.09
N THR A 110 18.12 -7.96 2.81
CA THR A 110 18.59 -7.29 4.03
C THR A 110 18.40 -8.24 5.21
N HIS A 111 19.38 -9.14 5.42
CA HIS A 111 19.57 -9.90 6.65
C HIS A 111 18.29 -10.48 7.29
N LEU A 112 17.63 -11.41 6.61
CA LEU A 112 16.60 -12.26 7.22
C LEU A 112 17.24 -13.10 8.34
N LYS A 113 17.15 -12.62 9.59
CA LYS A 113 17.26 -13.52 10.75
C LYS A 113 16.05 -14.44 10.70
N VAL A 114 16.31 -15.72 10.42
CA VAL A 114 15.33 -16.81 10.47
C VAL A 114 14.51 -16.68 11.76
N GLY A 115 13.21 -16.39 11.64
CA GLY A 115 12.26 -16.40 12.76
C GLY A 115 11.67 -15.05 13.21
N ASN A 116 12.02 -13.91 12.61
CA ASN A 116 11.47 -12.62 13.05
C ASN A 116 10.19 -12.23 12.28
N LEU A 117 9.12 -11.93 13.03
CA LEU A 117 7.90 -11.30 12.55
C LEU A 117 8.23 -9.87 12.07
N LEU A 118 8.18 -9.64 10.75
CA LEU A 118 8.58 -8.35 10.14
C LEU A 118 7.47 -7.30 10.21
N ALA A 119 6.21 -7.72 10.01
CA ALA A 119 5.03 -6.87 10.12
C ALA A 119 3.79 -7.72 10.36
N VAL A 120 2.90 -7.27 11.24
CA VAL A 120 1.54 -7.82 11.40
C VAL A 120 0.54 -6.71 11.21
N ARG A 121 -0.46 -6.98 10.38
CA ARG A 121 -1.59 -6.08 10.13
C ARG A 121 -2.86 -6.86 10.35
N THR A 122 -3.80 -6.27 11.08
CA THR A 122 -5.03 -6.94 11.48
C THR A 122 -6.20 -6.01 11.18
N LYS A 123 -7.16 -6.49 10.38
CA LYS A 123 -8.45 -5.81 10.20
C LYS A 123 -9.39 -6.27 11.32
N THR A 124 -9.95 -5.33 12.08
CA THR A 124 -10.97 -5.64 13.08
C THR A 124 -12.35 -5.40 12.45
N VAL A 125 -13.10 -6.48 12.21
CA VAL A 125 -14.49 -6.38 11.74
C VAL A 125 -15.39 -6.28 12.97
N SER A 126 -16.10 -5.16 13.13
CA SER A 126 -17.10 -5.04 14.20
C SER A 126 -18.40 -5.68 13.71
N ASN A 127 -18.75 -6.85 14.25
CA ASN A 127 -20.06 -7.44 14.04
C ASN A 127 -21.10 -6.65 14.86
N ASN A 128 -22.07 -6.04 14.18
CA ASN A 128 -23.31 -5.55 14.78
C ASN A 128 -24.31 -6.69 14.98
#